data_AF-A0A5D9C7K5-F1
#
_entry.id   AF-A0A5D9C7K5-F1
#
_cell.length_a   1.000
_cell.length_b   1.000
_cell.length_c   1.000
_cell.angle_alpha   90.00
_cell.angle_beta   90.00
_cell.angle_gamma   90.00
#
_symmetry.space_group_name_H-M   'P 1'
#
loop_
_entity.id
_entity.type
_entity.pdbx_description
1 polymer ?
#
loop_
_entity_poly.entity_id
_entity_poly.type
_entity_poly.pdbx_seq_one_letter_code
_entity_poly.pdbx_strand_id
1 'polypeptide(L)' 'MSRSRKTSPYVGHTTAATDKPFKAQSSRRERRLVAARLGSTLDGDALPVKRWALTDPSESMKDGKQRIDDPDSRWLRK' A
#
# COMPACT_ATOMS: atom_id res chain seq x y z
N MET A 1 -29.69 8.39 -13.80
CA MET A 1 -28.74 7.26 -13.90
C MET A 1 -27.39 7.71 -13.36
N SER A 2 -26.96 7.14 -12.24
CA SER A 2 -25.69 7.48 -11.56
C SER A 2 -24.53 7.14 -12.48
N ARG A 3 -23.79 8.16 -12.93
CA ARG A 3 -22.59 7.99 -13.76
C ARG A 3 -21.58 7.19 -12.97
N SER A 4 -21.32 5.96 -13.41
CA SER A 4 -20.24 5.11 -12.92
C SER A 4 -18.97 5.97 -12.84
N ARG A 5 -18.45 6.17 -11.62
CA ARG A 5 -17.28 7.03 -11.38
C ARG A 5 -16.09 6.44 -12.15
N LYS A 6 -15.37 7.28 -12.89
CA LYS A 6 -14.10 7.00 -13.61
C LYS A 6 -13.34 5.86 -12.91
N THR A 7 -13.22 4.72 -13.57
CA THR A 7 -13.12 3.40 -12.92
C THR A 7 -11.82 3.13 -12.16
N SER A 8 -10.79 3.97 -12.28
CA SER A 8 -9.57 3.94 -11.46
C SER A 8 -8.64 5.06 -11.96
N PRO A 9 -8.14 5.98 -11.12
CA PRO A 9 -7.25 7.06 -11.53
C PRO A 9 -5.79 6.61 -11.76
N TYR A 10 -5.53 5.32 -11.91
CA TYR A 10 -4.17 4.77 -12.03
C TYR A 10 -3.88 4.35 -13.47
N VAL A 11 -2.76 4.82 -14.03
CA VAL A 11 -2.27 4.53 -15.38
C VAL A 11 -0.85 3.97 -15.33
N GLY A 12 -0.50 3.15 -16.33
CA GLY A 12 0.79 2.48 -16.44
C GLY A 12 0.77 1.03 -15.95
N HIS A 13 1.79 0.27 -16.35
CA HIS A 13 1.99 -1.11 -15.92
C HIS A 13 3.14 -1.18 -14.93
N THR A 14 3.03 -2.09 -13.97
CA THR A 14 4.16 -2.35 -13.06
C THR A 14 5.26 -3.04 -13.86
N THR A 15 6.47 -2.50 -13.84
CA THR A 15 7.66 -3.14 -14.45
C THR A 15 8.32 -4.12 -13.48
N ALA A 16 7.96 -4.08 -12.20
CA ALA A 16 8.47 -5.02 -11.21
C ALA A 16 8.02 -6.46 -11.53
N ALA A 17 8.98 -7.38 -11.54
CA ALA A 17 8.74 -8.79 -11.83
C ALA A 17 7.82 -9.46 -10.78
N THR A 18 7.84 -8.99 -9.52
CA THR A 18 6.99 -9.53 -8.45
C THR A 18 6.99 -8.63 -7.20
N ASP A 19 5.88 -8.61 -6.46
CA ASP A 19 5.76 -7.94 -5.16
C ASP A 19 6.44 -8.70 -4.00
N LYS A 20 6.97 -9.91 -4.25
CA LYS A 20 7.51 -10.80 -3.20
C LYS A 20 8.57 -10.12 -2.31
N PRO A 21 9.58 -9.40 -2.84
CA PRO A 21 10.59 -8.73 -2.03
C PRO A 21 9.98 -7.69 -1.08
N PHE A 22 9.08 -6.85 -1.59
CA PHE A 22 8.39 -5.84 -0.79
C PHE A 22 7.58 -6.48 0.35
N LYS A 23 6.78 -7.51 0.05
CA LYS A 23 5.99 -8.23 1.06
C LYS A 23 6.89 -8.87 2.13
N ALA A 24 8.04 -9.42 1.74
CA ALA A 24 9.01 -9.99 2.67
C ALA A 24 9.62 -8.91 3.58
N GLN A 25 10.03 -7.77 3.03
CA GLN A 25 10.59 -6.65 3.79
C GLN A 25 9.56 -6.04 4.75
N SER A 26 8.34 -5.82 4.27
CA SER A 26 7.20 -5.37 5.08
C SER A 26 6.95 -6.29 6.27
N SER A 27 6.90 -7.61 6.03
CA SER A 27 6.70 -8.60 7.09
C SER A 27 7.85 -8.61 8.11
N ARG A 28 9.10 -8.42 7.68
CA ARG A 28 10.25 -8.29 8.59
C ARG A 28 10.15 -7.03 9.47
N ARG A 29 9.74 -5.90 8.88
CA ARG A 29 9.54 -4.64 9.60
C ARG A 29 8.41 -4.75 10.63
N GLU A 30 7.28 -5.34 10.23
CA GLU A 30 6.13 -5.61 11.10
C GLU A 30 6.56 -6.43 12.33
N ARG A 31 7.24 -7.56 12.13
CA ARG A 31 7.73 -8.41 13.23
C ARG A 31 8.67 -7.66 14.17
N ARG A 32 9.59 -6.84 13.65
CA ARG A 32 10.52 -6.06 14.48
C ARG A 32 9.77 -5.05 15.37
N LEU A 33 8.78 -4.36 14.81
CA LEU A 33 7.98 -3.38 15.56
C LEU A 33 7.11 -4.06 16.62
N VAL A 34 6.49 -5.20 16.28
CA VAL A 34 5.71 -6.01 17.22
C VAL A 34 6.60 -6.51 18.37
N ALA A 35 7.78 -7.05 18.07
CA ALA A 35 8.71 -7.53 19.09
C ALA A 35 9.18 -6.40 20.02
N ALA A 36 9.53 -5.24 19.46
CA ALA A 36 9.91 -4.06 20.25
C ALA A 36 8.76 -3.59 21.14
N ARG A 37 7.53 -3.57 20.63
CA ARG A 37 6.35 -3.14 21.39
C ARG A 37 6.06 -4.09 22.54
N LEU A 38 5.96 -5.40 22.27
CA LEU A 38 5.72 -6.43 23.29
C LEU A 38 6.78 -6.42 24.39
N GLY A 39 8.07 -6.26 24.04
CA GLY A 39 9.15 -6.16 25.02
C GLY A 39 9.12 -4.89 25.87
N SER A 40 8.52 -3.81 25.37
CA SER A 40 8.45 -2.51 26.06
C SER A 40 7.25 -2.36 26.99
N THR A 41 6.10 -2.92 26.62
CA THR A 41 4.85 -2.71 27.36
C THR A 41 4.51 -3.85 28.32
N LEU A 42 5.04 -5.06 28.12
CA LEU A 42 4.60 -6.32 28.75
C LEU A 42 3.10 -6.64 28.60
N ASP A 43 2.29 -5.68 28.17
CA ASP A 43 0.92 -5.81 27.71
C ASP A 43 0.86 -6.09 26.21
N GLY A 44 0.16 -7.17 25.87
CA GLY A 44 -0.10 -7.63 24.50
C GLY A 44 -1.21 -6.85 23.77
N ASP A 45 -1.91 -5.94 24.45
CA ASP A 45 -3.10 -5.27 23.92
C ASP A 45 -2.79 -4.06 23.03
N ALA A 46 -1.58 -3.51 23.10
CA ALA A 46 -1.16 -2.32 22.35
C ALA A 46 -0.46 -2.63 21.02
N LEU A 47 -0.95 -3.64 20.28
CA LEU A 47 -0.44 -3.93 18.94
C LEU A 47 -1.03 -2.94 17.92
N PRO A 48 -0.25 -2.50 16.91
CA PRO A 48 -0.78 -1.76 15.77
C PRO A 48 -1.85 -2.60 15.06
N VAL A 49 -3.11 -2.26 15.30
CA VAL A 49 -4.31 -3.04 14.93
C VAL A 49 -4.44 -3.26 13.40
N LYS A 50 -3.70 -2.50 12.60
CA LYS A 50 -3.86 -2.49 11.14
C LYS A 50 -2.51 -2.53 10.45
N ARG A 51 -2.26 -3.59 9.66
CA ARG A 51 -1.02 -3.80 8.89
C ARG A 51 -0.66 -2.62 7.97
N TRP A 52 -1.66 -1.92 7.44
CA TRP A 52 -1.47 -0.73 6.62
C TRP A 52 -0.97 0.51 7.40
N ALA A 53 -1.10 0.53 8.73
CA ALA A 53 -0.48 1.56 9.56
C ALA A 53 1.05 1.38 9.70
N LEU A 54 1.57 0.21 9.32
CA LEU A 54 2.99 -0.13 9.39
C LEU A 54 3.67 -0.14 8.02
N THR A 55 2.92 -0.52 6.99
CA THR A 55 3.41 -0.52 5.61
C THR A 55 2.28 -0.09 4.68
N ASP A 56 2.47 1.02 3.98
CA ASP A 56 1.52 1.45 2.97
C ASP A 56 1.67 0.58 1.70
N PRO A 57 0.61 -0.13 1.26
CA PRO A 57 0.64 -0.87 0.00
C PRO A 57 0.85 -0.01 -1.25
N SER A 58 0.80 1.32 -1.18
CA SER A 58 1.21 2.21 -2.28
C SER A 58 2.72 2.38 -2.38
N GLU A 59 3.48 2.16 -1.29
CA GLU A 59 4.95 2.18 -1.27
C GLU A 59 5.57 0.89 -1.84
N SER A 60 4.74 -0.12 -2.16
CA SER A 60 5.21 -1.29 -2.89
C SER A 60 5.89 -0.88 -4.19
N MET A 61 6.81 -1.71 -4.69
CA MET A 61 7.46 -1.57 -6.01
C MET A 61 6.46 -1.71 -7.18
N LYS A 62 5.38 -0.95 -7.18
CA LYS A 62 4.53 -0.68 -8.35
C LYS A 62 5.22 0.37 -9.20
N ASP A 63 6.48 0.11 -9.52
CA ASP A 63 7.27 0.98 -10.38
C ASP A 63 6.56 1.10 -11.73
N GLY A 64 6.24 2.32 -12.14
CA GLY A 64 5.52 2.62 -13.38
C GLY A 64 4.00 2.77 -13.28
N LYS A 65 3.35 2.51 -12.13
CA LYS A 65 1.93 2.89 -11.94
C LYS A 65 1.84 4.29 -11.34
N GLN A 66 1.30 5.22 -12.11
CA GLN A 66 1.10 6.60 -11.67
C GLN A 66 -0.37 6.86 -11.42
N ARG A 67 -0.66 7.65 -10.38
CA ARG A 67 -2.00 8.20 -10.17
C ARG A 67 -2.11 9.50 -10.96
N ILE A 68 -3.20 9.65 -11.69
CA ILE A 68 -3.56 10.90 -12.36
C ILE A 68 -4.48 11.66 -11.42
N ASP A 69 -4.02 12.83 -10.99
CA ASP A 69 -4.79 13.68 -10.07
C ASP A 69 -5.80 14.58 -10.81
N ASP A 70 -5.57 14.85 -12.10
CA ASP A 70 -6.51 15.57 -12.95
C ASP A 70 -7.69 14.67 -13.35
N PRO A 71 -8.91 14.94 -12.84
CA PRO A 71 -10.07 14.15 -13.19
C PRO A 71 -10.37 14.20 -14.68
N ASP A 72 -10.12 15.31 -15.39
CA ASP A 72 -10.50 15.49 -16.80
C ASP A 72 -9.40 15.10 -17.79
N SER A 73 -8.34 14.49 -17.29
CA SER A 73 -7.27 13.94 -18.10
C SER A 73 -7.78 12.98 -19.17
N ARG A 74 -7.34 13.20 -20.41
CA ARG A 74 -7.64 12.35 -21.58
C ARG A 74 -7.24 10.87 -21.40
N TRP A 75 -6.35 10.61 -20.44
CA TRP A 75 -5.85 9.28 -20.13
C TRP A 75 -6.75 8.49 -19.17
N LEU A 76 -7.70 9.17 -18.51
CA LEU A 76 -8.72 8.54 -17.70
C LEU A 76 -9.89 8.09 -18.61
N ARG A 77 -10.25 6.81 -18.56
CA ARG A 77 -11.42 6.31 -19.28
C ARG A 77 -12.68 7.02 -18.77
N LYS A 78 -13.50 7.48 -19.71
CA LYS A 78 -14.74 8.22 -19.47
C LYS A 78 -15.82 7.37 -18.83
#